data_AF-A0A352S275-F1
#
_entry.id   AF-A0A352S275-F1
#
_cell.length_a   1.000
_cell.length_b   1.000
_cell.length_c   1.000
_cell.angle_alpha   90.00
_cell.angle_beta   90.00
_cell.angle_gamma   90.00
#
_symmetry.space_group_name_H-M   'P 1'
#
loop_
_entity.id
_entity.type
_entity.pdbx_description
1 polymer ?
#
loop_
_entity_poly.entity_id
_entity_poly.type
_entity_poly.pdbx_seq_one_letter_code
_entity_poly.pdbx_strand_id
1 'polypeptide(L)' 'MGHAGAIISGGTGTAEAKIEAMREAGIHVAASPAELGNTMAAAMR' A
#
# COMPACT_ATOMS: atom_id res chain seq x y z
N MET A 1 -2.52 -13.53 -9.18
CA MET A 1 -1.16 -12.98 -8.95
C MET A 1 -0.13 -13.99 -9.44
N GLY A 2 0.58 -13.73 -10.54
CA GLY A 2 1.52 -14.69 -11.14
C GLY A 2 2.84 -14.86 -10.38
N HIS A 3 3.16 -13.96 -9.45
CA HIS A 3 4.34 -14.07 -8.60
C HIS A 3 4.09 -15.06 -7.45
N ALA A 4 5.03 -15.98 -7.20
CA ALA A 4 4.85 -17.07 -6.24
C ALA A 4 4.47 -16.60 -4.81
N GLY A 5 5.04 -15.48 -4.35
CA GLY A 5 4.77 -14.93 -3.02
C GLY A 5 3.56 -14.01 -2.93
N ALA A 6 2.89 -13.71 -4.04
CA ALA A 6 1.74 -12.81 -4.05
C ALA A 6 0.45 -13.59 -3.77
N ILE A 7 0.31 -14.06 -2.53
CA ILE A 7 -0.76 -14.94 -2.08
C ILE A 7 -1.39 -14.41 -0.77
N ILE A 8 -2.71 -14.54 -0.67
CA ILE A 8 -3.45 -14.38 0.59
C ILE A 8 -3.71 -15.79 1.12
N SER A 9 -3.27 -16.10 2.34
CA SER A 9 -3.42 -17.42 2.94
C SER A 9 -3.81 -17.31 4.41
N GLY A 10 -4.75 -18.15 4.86
CA GLY A 10 -5.25 -18.13 6.23
C GLY A 10 -5.83 -16.78 6.67
N GLY A 11 -6.39 -15.99 5.74
CA GLY A 11 -6.90 -14.64 6.02
C GLY A 11 -5.83 -13.56 6.18
N THR A 12 -4.56 -13.88 5.99
CA THR A 12 -3.42 -12.95 6.12
C THR A 12 -2.84 -12.60 4.75
N GLY A 13 -2.18 -11.44 4.67
CA GLY A 13 -1.49 -10.98 3.45
C GLY A 13 -2.32 -10.10 2.51
N THR A 14 -3.51 -9.66 2.94
CA THR A 14 -4.37 -8.76 2.15
C THR A 14 -3.71 -7.41 1.91
N ALA A 15 -4.14 -6.70 0.85
CA ALA A 15 -3.63 -5.36 0.56
C ALA A 15 -4.13 -4.35 1.60
N GLU A 16 -5.38 -4.47 2.01
CA GLU A 16 -6.06 -3.59 2.95
C GLU A 16 -5.34 -3.57 4.30
N ALA A 17 -4.96 -4.74 4.84
CA ALA A 17 -4.24 -4.82 6.11
C ALA A 17 -2.86 -4.15 6.04
N LYS A 18 -2.17 -4.25 4.91
CA LYS A 18 -0.88 -3.58 4.70
C LYS A 18 -1.05 -2.07 4.58
N ILE A 19 -2.06 -1.63 3.84
CA ILE A 19 -2.38 -0.21 3.66
C ILE A 19 -2.73 0.43 5.00
N GLU A 20 -3.54 -0.24 5.83
CA GLU A 20 -3.91 0.27 7.16
C GLU A 20 -2.69 0.40 8.06
N ALA A 21 -1.88 -0.66 8.18
CA ALA A 21 -0.66 -0.62 8.99
C ALA A 21 0.32 0.49 8.54
N MET A 22 0.43 0.74 7.23
CA MET A 22 1.24 1.85 6.72
C MET A 22 0.66 3.20 7.15
N ARG A 23 -0.66 3.40 7.06
CA ARG A 23 -1.32 4.64 7.50
C ARG A 23 -1.19 4.88 8.99
N GLU A 24 -1.38 3.84 9.81
CA GLU A 24 -1.18 3.90 11.27
C GLU A 24 0.26 4.29 11.64
N ALA A 25 1.24 3.86 10.83
CA ALA A 25 2.64 4.26 10.97
C ALA A 25 2.96 5.68 10.43
N GLY A 26 1.95 6.43 9.94
CA GLY A 26 2.13 7.76 9.36
C GLY A 26 2.69 7.77 7.94
N ILE A 27 2.68 6.62 7.24
CA ILE A 27 3.15 6.51 5.85
C ILE A 27 2.03 6.98 4.92
N HIS A 28 2.39 7.85 3.97
CA HIS A 28 1.48 8.30 2.92
C HIS A 28 1.29 7.17 1.89
N VAL A 29 0.04 6.74 1.69
CA VAL A 29 -0.30 5.67 0.74
C VAL A 29 -1.15 6.22 -0.40
N ALA A 30 -0.66 6.11 -1.64
CA ALA A 30 -1.41 6.48 -2.83
C ALA A 30 -2.58 5.50 -3.08
N ALA A 31 -3.77 6.02 -3.41
CA ALA A 31 -4.95 5.19 -3.63
C ALA A 31 -4.94 4.48 -5.00
N SER A 32 -4.17 5.01 -5.95
CA SER A 32 -3.95 4.46 -7.28
C SER A 32 -2.47 4.49 -7.66
N PRO A 33 -1.97 3.52 -8.44
CA PRO A 33 -0.63 3.60 -9.01
C PRO A 33 -0.37 4.88 -9.80
N ALA A 34 -1.41 5.45 -10.43
CA ALA A 34 -1.31 6.70 -11.19
C ALA A 34 -1.05 7.94 -10.30
N GLU A 35 -1.32 7.85 -9.00
CA GLU A 35 -1.21 8.95 -8.05
C GLU A 35 0.12 8.95 -7.28
N LEU A 36 1.01 7.99 -7.53
CA LEU A 36 2.28 7.86 -6.79
C LEU A 36 3.11 9.15 -6.83
N GLY A 37 3.23 9.77 -8.01
CA GLY A 37 3.98 11.03 -8.17
C GLY A 37 3.36 12.20 -7.39
N ASN A 38 2.04 12.35 -7.47
CA ASN A 38 1.31 13.40 -6.75
C ASN A 38 1.41 13.22 -5.23
N THR A 39 1.28 11.97 -4.76
CA THR A 39 1.35 11.63 -3.32
C THR A 39 2.74 11.92 -2.76
N MET A 40 3.79 11.54 -3.49
CA MET A 40 5.18 11.84 -3.12
C MET A 40 5.41 13.36 -3.08
N ALA A 41 5.00 14.09 -4.12
CA ALA A 41 5.18 15.53 -4.19
C ALA A 41 4.43 16.26 -3.05
N ALA A 42 3.29 15.75 -2.61
CA ALA A 42 2.56 16.28 -1.46
C ALA A 42 3.29 16.00 -0.13
N ALA A 43 3.88 14.82 0.04
CA ALA A 43 4.58 14.43 1.27
C ALA A 43 5.95 15.14 1.48
N MET A 44 6.50 15.77 0.44
CA MET A 44 7.80 16.48 0.49
C MET A 44 7.67 18.00 0.71
N ARG A 45 6.44 18.51 0.86
CA ARG A 45 6.17 19.93 1.15
C ARG A 45 6.05 20.15 2.65
#